data_AF-A0A4R6SYL4-F1
#
_entry.id   AF-A0A4R6SYL4-F1
#
_cell.length_a   1.000
_cell.length_b   1.000
_cell.length_c   1.000
_cell.angle_alpha   90.00
_cell.angle_beta   90.00
_cell.angle_gamma   90.00
#
_symmetry.space_group_name_H-M   'P 1'
#
loop_
_entity.id
_entity.type
_entity.pdbx_description
1 polymer ?
#
loop_
_entity_poly.entity_id
_entity_poly.type
_entity_poly.pdbx_seq_one_letter_code
_entity_poly.pdbx_strand_id
1 'polypeptide(L)'
;MKTIFKYLSIFIILLITKAASAQQISSAELQVTGLTCSMCSQATEKSLRTLDFIESIKPDLNKNLFAISFKKGKTVNMDLIRKKVQDAGFSIGNLSAVFNFDNLKVDNNGQAMVGNAVYKVLNAKSKTLNGEVKVNVVDKNFISGSAFKQKSNQFKEDSYATGFGTVNGKKTRIYHLTI
;
A
#
# COMPACT_ATOMS: atom_id res chain seq x y z
N MET A 1 -33.71 53.27 16.73
CA MET A 1 -34.46 52.19 17.43
C MET A 1 -34.83 51.14 16.38
N LYS A 2 -34.65 49.84 16.69
CA LYS A 2 -34.87 48.65 15.83
C LYS A 2 -33.76 48.48 14.77
N THR A 3 -32.97 47.40 14.69
CA THR A 3 -32.99 46.06 15.27
C THR A 3 -31.56 45.52 15.33
N ILE A 4 -31.01 45.34 16.54
CA ILE A 4 -29.62 44.90 16.79
C ILE A 4 -29.55 43.46 17.34
N PHE A 5 -30.65 42.70 17.28
CA PHE A 5 -30.80 41.55 18.17
C PHE A 5 -31.48 40.32 17.54
N LYS A 6 -30.96 39.79 16.41
CA LYS A 6 -31.54 38.55 15.85
C LYS A 6 -30.67 37.61 15.02
N TYR A 7 -29.35 37.78 15.00
CA TYR A 7 -28.44 36.79 14.39
C TYR A 7 -27.31 36.36 15.33
N LEU A 8 -27.62 36.36 16.63
CA LEU A 8 -26.93 35.62 17.68
C LEU A 8 -27.49 34.18 17.76
N SER A 9 -27.60 33.50 16.62
CA SER A 9 -27.65 32.04 16.55
C SER A 9 -26.26 31.64 16.09
N ILE A 10 -25.34 31.34 17.02
CA ILE A 10 -25.16 29.96 17.48
C ILE A 10 -25.42 29.00 16.31
N PHE A 11 -24.50 29.03 15.36
CA PHE A 11 -24.14 27.84 14.62
C PHE A 11 -22.62 27.90 14.44
N ILE A 12 -21.94 27.77 15.59
CA ILE A 12 -20.67 27.05 15.64
C ILE A 12 -21.00 25.64 15.17
N ILE A 13 -21.14 25.47 13.85
CA ILE A 13 -20.77 24.22 13.21
C ILE A 13 -19.27 24.23 13.33
N LEU A 14 -18.80 23.74 14.46
CA LEU A 14 -17.53 23.05 14.52
C LEU A 14 -17.68 21.89 13.52
N LEU A 15 -17.36 22.17 12.25
CA LEU A 15 -17.01 21.17 11.27
C LEU A 15 -15.74 20.55 11.83
N ILE A 16 -15.92 19.62 12.77
CA ILE A 16 -14.97 18.55 13.03
C ILE A 16 -14.99 17.78 11.71
N THR A 17 -14.22 18.28 10.74
CA THR A 17 -13.79 17.48 9.62
C THR A 17 -13.08 16.32 10.26
N LYS A 18 -13.79 15.19 10.43
CA LYS A 18 -13.13 13.91 10.65
C LYS A 18 -12.18 13.79 9.49
N ALA A 19 -10.89 14.05 9.73
CA ALA A 19 -9.85 13.74 8.77
C ALA A 19 -10.12 12.29 8.43
N ALA A 20 -10.55 12.04 7.19
CA ALA A 20 -10.82 10.70 6.69
C ALA A 20 -9.58 9.89 7.10
N SER A 21 -9.79 8.94 8.03
CA SER A 21 -8.70 8.16 8.62
C SER A 21 -7.89 7.65 7.45
N ALA A 22 -6.69 8.19 7.28
CA ALA A 22 -5.84 7.80 6.18
C ALA A 22 -5.57 6.33 6.41
N GLN A 23 -6.22 5.48 5.59
CA GLN A 23 -6.06 4.05 5.55
C GLN A 23 -4.60 3.70 5.82
N GLN A 24 -4.30 3.21 7.01
CA GLN A 24 -2.93 3.12 7.46
C GLN A 24 -2.42 1.70 7.18
N ILE A 25 -1.37 1.61 6.38
CA ILE A 25 -0.57 0.39 6.28
C ILE A 25 0.27 0.34 7.57
N SER A 26 0.01 -0.65 8.43
CA SER A 26 0.65 -0.75 9.74
C SER A 26 2.00 -1.46 9.67
N SER A 27 2.07 -2.53 8.89
CA SER A 27 3.29 -3.34 8.74
C SER A 27 3.38 -3.99 7.37
N ALA A 28 4.56 -4.50 7.04
CA ALA A 28 4.78 -5.35 5.88
C ALA A 28 5.79 -6.45 6.19
N GLU A 29 5.63 -7.58 5.50
CA GLU A 29 6.64 -8.62 5.37
C GLU A 29 7.17 -8.57 3.95
N LEU A 30 8.44 -8.23 3.81
CA LEU A 30 9.13 -8.12 2.54
C LEU A 30 10.10 -9.29 2.39
N GLN A 31 9.86 -10.14 1.40
CA GLN A 31 10.82 -11.16 0.99
C GLN A 31 11.72 -10.62 -0.13
N VAL A 32 13.03 -10.72 0.07
CA VAL A 32 14.03 -10.28 -0.91
C VAL A 32 14.77 -11.51 -1.45
N THR A 33 14.99 -11.55 -2.75
CA THR A 33 15.72 -12.62 -3.43
C THR A 33 17.13 -12.15 -3.79
N GLY A 34 18.08 -13.10 -3.81
CA GLY A 34 19.49 -12.82 -4.11
C GLY A 34 20.33 -12.42 -2.89
N LEU A 35 19.77 -12.45 -1.67
CA LEU A 35 20.54 -12.27 -0.44
C LEU A 35 21.30 -13.56 -0.10
N THR A 36 22.56 -13.64 -0.52
CA THR A 36 23.44 -14.81 -0.28
C THR A 36 24.49 -14.57 0.81
N CYS A 37 24.56 -13.35 1.36
CA CYS A 37 25.52 -12.96 2.37
C CYS A 37 24.86 -12.03 3.41
N SER A 38 25.32 -12.09 4.66
CA SER A 38 24.87 -11.19 5.74
C SER A 38 25.09 -9.71 5.42
N MET A 39 26.16 -9.38 4.69
CA MET A 39 26.44 -8.00 4.23
C MET A 39 25.41 -7.51 3.19
N CYS A 40 24.95 -8.38 2.29
CA CYS A 40 23.91 -8.05 1.31
C CYS A 40 22.60 -7.67 1.99
N SER A 41 22.23 -8.41 3.04
CA SER A 41 21.03 -8.12 3.82
C SER A 41 21.15 -6.79 4.57
N GLN A 42 22.30 -6.53 5.21
CA GLN A 42 22.56 -5.26 5.88
C GLN A 42 22.51 -4.06 4.94
N ALA A 43 23.06 -4.19 3.72
CA ALA A 43 22.99 -3.13 2.71
C ALA A 43 21.55 -2.82 2.30
N THR A 44 20.75 -3.87 2.08
CA THR A 44 19.31 -3.75 1.77
C THR A 44 18.54 -3.09 2.91
N GLU A 45 18.78 -3.54 4.14
CA GLU A 45 18.19 -2.97 5.34
C GLU A 45 18.50 -1.48 5.48
N LYS A 46 19.79 -1.10 5.36
CA LYS A 46 20.23 0.30 5.40
C LYS A 46 19.55 1.14 4.32
N SER A 47 19.44 0.62 3.09
CA SER A 47 18.74 1.29 2.00
C SER A 47 17.27 1.54 2.35
N LEU A 48 16.57 0.53 2.88
CA LEU A 48 15.17 0.65 3.29
C LEU A 48 14.99 1.66 4.44
N ARG A 49 15.87 1.66 5.45
CA ARG A 49 15.80 2.60 6.59
C ARG A 49 15.86 4.08 6.20
N THR A 50 16.30 4.41 4.99
CA THR A 50 16.28 5.79 4.48
C THR A 50 14.87 6.31 4.12
N LEU A 51 13.87 5.43 4.05
CA LEU A 51 12.49 5.81 3.75
C LEU A 51 11.83 6.43 4.99
N ASP A 52 11.31 7.65 4.84
CA ASP A 52 10.82 8.46 5.95
C ASP A 52 9.59 7.86 6.68
N PHE A 53 8.80 7.06 5.96
CA PHE A 53 7.62 6.34 6.46
C PHE A 53 7.94 5.02 7.18
N ILE A 54 9.20 4.55 7.18
CA ILE A 54 9.60 3.35 7.92
C ILE A 54 9.94 3.71 9.37
N GLU A 55 9.34 2.99 10.31
CA GLU A 55 9.61 3.10 11.74
C GLU A 55 10.70 2.13 12.19
N SER A 56 10.54 0.85 11.85
CA SER A 56 11.52 -0.18 12.19
C SER A 56 11.57 -1.29 11.16
N ILE A 57 12.70 -1.99 11.11
CA ILE A 57 12.93 -3.16 10.28
C ILE A 57 13.58 -4.23 11.16
N LYS A 58 13.06 -5.45 11.09
CA LYS A 58 13.62 -6.65 11.72
C LYS A 58 13.93 -7.68 10.62
N PRO A 59 15.22 -7.90 10.27
CA PRO A 59 15.58 -8.91 9.28
C PRO A 59 15.55 -10.32 9.89
N ASP A 60 15.05 -11.28 9.12
CA ASP A 60 15.23 -12.73 9.32
C ASP A 60 16.08 -13.25 8.15
N LEU A 61 17.39 -13.37 8.42
CA LEU A 61 18.39 -13.79 7.43
C LEU A 61 18.21 -15.23 6.97
N ASN A 62 17.58 -16.09 7.77
CA ASN A 62 17.36 -17.49 7.41
C ASN A 62 16.27 -17.62 6.34
N LYS A 63 15.31 -16.69 6.33
CA LYS A 63 14.18 -16.69 5.40
C LYS A 63 14.25 -15.61 4.32
N ASN A 64 15.29 -14.75 4.38
CA ASN A 64 15.41 -13.54 3.56
C ASN A 64 14.18 -12.64 3.66
N LEU A 65 13.65 -12.51 4.87
CA LEU A 65 12.47 -11.71 5.19
C LEU A 65 12.86 -10.45 5.96
N PHE A 66 12.18 -9.35 5.69
CA PHE A 66 12.22 -8.13 6.47
C PHE A 66 10.83 -7.86 7.01
N ALA A 67 10.65 -7.94 8.32
CA ALA A 67 9.45 -7.44 8.98
C ALA A 67 9.61 -5.93 9.18
N ILE A 68 8.75 -5.17 8.52
CA ILE A 68 8.79 -3.71 8.47
C ILE A 68 7.58 -3.17 9.23
N SER A 69 7.81 -2.22 10.14
CA SER A 69 6.75 -1.43 10.76
C SER A 69 6.78 -0.01 10.20
N PHE A 70 5.61 0.54 9.92
CA PHE A 70 5.47 1.87 9.33
C PHE A 70 5.02 2.89 10.36
N LYS A 71 5.48 4.14 10.19
CA LYS A 71 5.10 5.25 11.06
C LYS A 71 3.63 5.58 10.89
N LYS A 72 2.95 5.85 12.01
CA LYS A 72 1.56 6.30 11.99
C LYS A 72 1.41 7.64 11.29
N GLY A 73 0.35 7.81 10.51
CA GLY A 73 0.07 9.05 9.76
C GLY A 73 0.98 9.34 8.56
N LYS A 74 1.94 8.48 8.24
CA LYS A 74 2.77 8.60 7.03
C LYS A 74 2.19 7.76 5.90
N THR A 75 2.17 8.32 4.69
CA THR A 75 1.76 7.58 3.49
C THR A 75 2.86 6.61 3.08
N VAL A 76 2.56 5.31 3.09
CA VAL A 76 3.49 4.27 2.66
C VAL A 76 3.44 4.14 1.15
N ASN A 77 4.60 4.26 0.49
CA ASN A 77 4.74 4.06 -0.94
C ASN A 77 5.52 2.77 -1.22
N MET A 78 4.80 1.74 -1.69
CA MET A 78 5.38 0.43 -1.97
C MET A 78 6.37 0.45 -3.15
N ASP A 79 6.20 1.37 -4.11
CA ASP A 79 7.15 1.53 -5.23
C ASP A 79 8.49 2.10 -4.77
N LEU A 80 8.51 2.93 -3.73
CA LEU A 80 9.75 3.38 -3.11
C LEU A 80 10.47 2.24 -2.39
N ILE A 81 9.73 1.34 -1.72
CA ILE A 81 10.30 0.12 -1.12
C ILE A 81 10.96 -0.72 -2.22
N ARG A 82 10.22 -1.02 -3.30
CA ARG A 82 10.74 -1.73 -4.46
C ARG A 82 11.99 -1.08 -5.02
N LYS A 83 11.97 0.23 -5.23
CA LYS A 83 13.11 0.97 -5.75
C LYS A 83 14.33 0.84 -4.85
N LYS A 84 14.17 0.95 -3.52
CA LYS A 84 15.29 0.80 -2.57
C LYS A 84 15.91 -0.59 -2.57
N VAL A 85 15.11 -1.64 -2.77
CA VAL A 85 15.59 -3.02 -2.92
C VAL A 85 16.36 -3.20 -4.24
N GLN A 86 15.82 -2.65 -5.34
CA GLN A 86 16.44 -2.73 -6.67
C GLN A 86 17.73 -1.92 -6.75
N ASP A 87 17.75 -0.72 -6.18
CA ASP A 87 18.93 0.14 -6.11
C ASP A 87 20.04 -0.51 -5.24
N ALA A 88 19.68 -1.42 -4.32
CA ALA A 88 20.62 -2.24 -3.58
C ALA A 88 21.11 -3.49 -4.35
N GLY A 89 20.64 -3.71 -5.58
CA GLY A 89 21.03 -4.83 -6.44
C GLY A 89 20.21 -6.11 -6.28
N PHE A 90 19.08 -6.04 -5.56
CA PHE A 90 18.25 -7.22 -5.25
C PHE A 90 16.84 -7.12 -5.86
N SER A 91 16.07 -8.19 -5.72
CA SER A 91 14.70 -8.28 -6.23
C SER A 91 13.72 -8.65 -5.12
N ILE A 92 12.46 -8.25 -5.28
CA ILE A 92 11.39 -8.66 -4.36
C ILE A 92 10.86 -10.04 -4.80
N GLY A 93 10.80 -10.97 -3.86
CA GLY A 93 10.16 -12.27 -4.04
C GLY A 93 8.68 -12.25 -3.68
N ASN A 94 8.32 -11.52 -2.63
CA ASN A 94 6.95 -11.29 -2.16
C ASN A 94 6.91 -10.01 -1.30
N LEU A 95 5.81 -9.28 -1.36
CA LEU A 95 5.50 -8.21 -0.41
C LEU A 95 4.08 -8.43 0.13
N SER A 96 3.99 -8.76 1.42
CA SER A 96 2.75 -8.78 2.17
C SER A 96 2.63 -7.53 3.02
N ALA A 97 1.49 -6.88 3.05
CA ALA A 97 1.25 -5.67 3.85
C ALA A 97 -0.03 -5.81 4.68
N VAL A 98 -0.03 -5.26 5.88
CA VAL A 98 -1.21 -5.21 6.75
C VAL A 98 -1.83 -3.83 6.65
N PHE A 99 -3.07 -3.80 6.20
CA PHE A 99 -3.88 -2.60 6.05
C PHE A 99 -4.92 -2.56 7.17
N ASN A 100 -5.06 -1.43 7.86
CA ASN A 100 -6.14 -1.25 8.82
C ASN A 100 -7.31 -0.50 8.16
N PHE A 101 -8.29 -1.25 7.63
CA PHE A 101 -9.43 -0.72 6.90
C PHE A 101 -10.54 -0.21 7.81
N ASP A 102 -10.94 1.04 7.65
CA ASP A 102 -12.16 1.59 8.27
C ASP A 102 -13.31 1.56 7.27
N ASN A 103 -13.98 0.41 7.18
CA ASN A 103 -15.18 0.21 6.36
C ASN A 103 -14.97 0.54 4.87
N LEU A 104 -13.82 0.13 4.31
CA LEU A 104 -13.53 0.38 2.91
C LEU A 104 -14.44 -0.48 2.01
N LYS A 105 -15.34 0.19 1.29
CA LYS A 105 -16.19 -0.45 0.28
C LYS A 105 -15.39 -0.63 -1.00
N VAL A 106 -15.16 -1.88 -1.35
CA VAL A 106 -14.57 -2.25 -2.64
C VAL A 106 -15.68 -2.26 -3.67
N ASP A 107 -15.48 -1.61 -4.82
CA ASP A 107 -16.48 -1.57 -5.88
C ASP A 107 -16.70 -2.93 -6.58
N ASN A 108 -17.62 -2.97 -7.54
CA ASN A 108 -17.94 -4.19 -8.30
C ASN A 108 -16.74 -4.73 -9.11
N ASN A 109 -15.72 -3.90 -9.34
CA ASN A 109 -14.49 -4.25 -10.04
C ASN A 109 -13.35 -4.61 -9.09
N GLY A 110 -13.61 -4.73 -7.78
CA GLY A 110 -12.59 -5.04 -6.79
C GLY A 110 -11.72 -3.83 -6.44
N GLN A 111 -12.09 -2.60 -6.81
CA GLN A 111 -11.24 -1.42 -6.64
C GLN A 111 -11.66 -0.54 -5.48
N ALA A 112 -10.67 0.10 -4.86
CA ALA A 112 -10.87 1.16 -3.89
C ALA A 112 -9.77 2.22 -4.02
N MET A 113 -10.15 3.50 -4.01
CA MET A 113 -9.20 4.61 -3.97
C MET A 113 -8.76 4.88 -2.53
N VAL A 114 -7.46 4.96 -2.33
CA VAL A 114 -6.87 5.35 -1.05
C VAL A 114 -5.74 6.34 -1.33
N GLY A 115 -5.92 7.59 -0.91
CA GLY A 115 -5.04 8.69 -1.27
C GLY A 115 -4.97 8.87 -2.79
N ASN A 116 -3.76 8.76 -3.35
CA ASN A 116 -3.49 8.98 -4.78
C ASN A 116 -3.33 7.68 -5.58
N ALA A 117 -3.52 6.52 -4.95
CA ALA A 117 -3.42 5.21 -5.60
C ALA A 117 -4.76 4.48 -5.56
N VAL A 118 -4.95 3.60 -6.54
CA VAL A 118 -6.04 2.63 -6.54
C VAL A 118 -5.50 1.30 -6.06
N TYR A 119 -6.24 0.64 -5.19
CA TYR A 119 -5.99 -0.73 -4.76
C TYR A 119 -7.06 -1.62 -5.38
N LYS A 120 -6.64 -2.59 -6.18
CA LYS A 120 -7.52 -3.56 -6.83
C LYS A 120 -7.32 -4.94 -6.22
N VAL A 121 -8.32 -5.42 -5.50
CA VAL A 121 -8.33 -6.74 -4.88
C VAL A 121 -8.87 -7.76 -5.87
N LEU A 122 -8.00 -8.67 -6.32
CA LEU A 122 -8.29 -9.58 -7.42
C LEU A 122 -9.19 -10.75 -7.04
N ASN A 123 -9.24 -11.14 -5.77
CA ASN A 123 -9.95 -12.31 -5.27
C ASN A 123 -11.08 -11.99 -4.26
N ALA A 124 -11.47 -10.72 -4.13
CA ALA A 124 -12.55 -10.29 -3.24
C ALA A 124 -13.35 -9.14 -3.87
N LYS A 125 -14.29 -9.51 -4.75
CA LYS A 125 -15.26 -8.55 -5.33
C LYS A 125 -16.36 -8.25 -4.31
N SER A 126 -16.82 -6.99 -4.29
CA SER A 126 -18.00 -6.56 -3.53
C SER A 126 -17.96 -6.91 -2.03
N LYS A 127 -16.78 -6.85 -1.41
CA LYS A 127 -16.60 -7.00 0.04
C LYS A 127 -16.33 -5.65 0.69
N THR A 128 -16.85 -5.47 1.89
CA THR A 128 -16.40 -4.41 2.80
C THR A 128 -15.18 -4.93 3.56
N LEU A 129 -14.06 -4.24 3.44
CA LEU A 129 -12.88 -4.53 4.25
C LEU A 129 -12.95 -3.72 5.54
N ASN A 130 -12.82 -4.39 6.69
CA ASN A 130 -12.84 -3.77 8.01
C ASN A 130 -11.76 -4.41 8.88
N GLY A 131 -11.07 -3.58 9.68
CA GLY A 131 -10.01 -4.00 10.58
C GLY A 131 -8.70 -4.32 9.88
N GLU A 132 -7.86 -5.11 10.53
CA GLU A 132 -6.55 -5.50 10.00
C GLU A 132 -6.71 -6.59 8.93
N VAL A 133 -6.34 -6.26 7.70
CA VAL A 133 -6.37 -7.17 6.57
C VAL A 133 -4.96 -7.29 6.01
N LYS A 134 -4.45 -8.52 6.00
CA LYS A 134 -3.19 -8.86 5.32
C LYS A 134 -3.47 -9.01 3.83
N VAL A 135 -2.68 -8.33 3.01
CA VAL A 135 -2.76 -8.40 1.54
C VAL A 135 -1.39 -8.73 0.97
N ASN A 136 -1.35 -9.45 -0.15
CA ASN A 136 -0.16 -9.65 -0.95
C ASN A 136 -0.20 -8.71 -2.16
N VAL A 137 0.89 -7.98 -2.39
CA VAL A 137 1.07 -7.18 -3.61
C VAL A 137 1.56 -8.08 -4.72
N VAL A 138 0.78 -8.20 -5.79
CA VAL A 138 1.03 -9.18 -6.86
C VAL A 138 1.38 -8.53 -8.20
N ASP A 139 1.82 -7.28 -8.16
CA ASP A 139 2.30 -6.55 -9.33
C ASP A 139 3.67 -7.04 -9.81
N LYS A 140 4.02 -6.69 -11.05
CA LYS A 140 5.36 -6.94 -11.59
C LYS A 140 6.43 -6.35 -10.67
N ASN A 141 7.50 -7.12 -10.44
CA ASN A 141 8.62 -6.77 -9.54
C ASN A 141 8.25 -6.67 -8.04
N PHE A 142 7.05 -7.09 -7.65
CA PHE A 142 6.68 -7.37 -6.25
C PHE A 142 6.54 -8.87 -5.95
N ILE A 143 6.55 -9.68 -7.02
CA ILE A 143 6.60 -11.14 -6.99
C ILE A 143 7.61 -11.63 -8.02
N SER A 144 7.96 -12.92 -7.95
CA SER A 144 8.85 -13.53 -8.94
C SER A 144 8.29 -13.42 -10.37
N GLY A 145 9.18 -13.37 -11.36
CA GLY A 145 8.78 -13.28 -12.77
C GLY A 145 7.88 -14.43 -13.23
N SER A 146 8.11 -15.64 -12.71
CA SER A 146 7.26 -16.81 -12.97
C SER A 146 5.88 -16.67 -12.34
N ALA A 147 5.79 -16.20 -11.09
CA ALA A 147 4.51 -15.96 -10.41
C ALA A 147 3.71 -14.85 -11.11
N PHE A 148 4.38 -13.78 -11.54
CA PHE A 148 3.75 -12.71 -12.31
C PHE A 148 3.20 -13.21 -13.64
N LYS A 149 3.98 -14.02 -14.38
CA LYS A 149 3.53 -14.62 -15.65
C LYS A 149 2.32 -15.53 -15.48
N GLN A 150 2.27 -16.32 -14.41
CA GLN A 150 1.11 -17.16 -14.11
C GLN A 150 -0.13 -16.32 -13.83
N LYS A 151 0.01 -15.29 -12.98
CA LYS A 151 -1.10 -14.39 -12.65
C LYS A 151 -1.53 -13.52 -13.84
N SER A 152 -0.63 -13.12 -14.74
CA SER A 152 -1.00 -12.34 -15.94
C SER A 152 -1.84 -13.14 -16.93
N ASN A 153 -1.69 -14.47 -16.94
CA ASN A 153 -2.55 -15.35 -17.72
C ASN A 153 -3.96 -15.46 -17.11
N GLN A 154 -4.05 -15.34 -15.78
CA GLN A 154 -5.30 -15.35 -15.04
C GLN A 154 -6.04 -14.01 -15.10
N PHE A 155 -5.30 -12.90 -14.99
CA PHE A 155 -5.84 -11.53 -14.96
C PHE A 155 -5.40 -10.79 -16.23
N LYS A 156 -6.23 -10.86 -17.28
CA LYS A 156 -5.95 -10.33 -18.63
C LYS A 156 -6.19 -8.82 -18.78
N GLU A 157 -6.02 -8.07 -17.70
CA GLU A 157 -6.27 -6.62 -17.71
C GLU A 157 -4.97 -5.84 -17.98
N ASP A 158 -5.04 -4.80 -18.80
CA ASP A 158 -3.87 -3.94 -19.09
C ASP A 158 -3.29 -3.29 -17.83
N SER A 159 -4.15 -2.99 -16.85
CA SER A 159 -3.70 -2.47 -15.56
C SER A 159 -2.82 -3.46 -14.82
N TYR A 160 -3.10 -4.77 -14.92
CA TYR A 160 -2.28 -5.79 -14.27
C TYR A 160 -0.90 -5.92 -14.91
N ALA A 161 -0.84 -5.84 -16.25
CA ALA A 161 0.42 -5.90 -16.99
C ALA A 161 1.34 -4.70 -16.69
N THR A 162 0.75 -3.51 -16.53
CA THR A 162 1.50 -2.25 -16.44
C THR A 162 1.63 -1.71 -15.01
N GLY A 163 0.70 -2.05 -14.12
CA GLY A 163 0.52 -1.42 -12.82
C GLY A 163 -0.16 -0.05 -12.86
N PHE A 164 -0.66 0.38 -14.02
CA PHE A 164 -1.27 1.71 -14.19
C PHE A 164 -2.59 1.63 -14.94
N GLY A 165 -3.46 2.59 -14.69
CA GLY A 165 -4.69 2.79 -15.46
C GLY A 165 -5.10 4.25 -15.48
N THR A 166 -6.18 4.54 -16.17
CA THR A 166 -6.73 5.90 -16.25
C THR A 166 -7.87 6.03 -15.25
N VAL A 167 -7.72 6.95 -14.29
CA VAL A 167 -8.76 7.29 -13.31
C VAL A 167 -8.99 8.79 -13.40
N ASN A 168 -10.23 9.21 -13.69
CA ASN A 168 -10.59 10.61 -13.91
C ASN A 168 -9.70 11.32 -14.96
N GLY A 169 -9.38 10.63 -16.06
CA GLY A 169 -8.55 11.17 -17.14
C GLY A 169 -7.06 11.27 -16.83
N LYS A 170 -6.60 10.84 -15.64
CA LYS A 170 -5.19 10.87 -15.23
C LYS A 170 -4.63 9.46 -15.13
N LYS A 171 -3.36 9.31 -15.51
CA LYS A 171 -2.60 8.07 -15.28
C LYS A 171 -2.38 7.90 -13.78
N THR A 172 -2.95 6.84 -13.23
CA THR A 172 -2.98 6.55 -11.79
C THR A 172 -2.36 5.19 -11.53
N ARG A 173 -1.59 5.08 -10.44
CA ARG A 173 -0.99 3.82 -10.00
C ARG A 173 -2.09 2.90 -9.46
N ILE A 174 -2.17 1.68 -9.99
CA ILE A 174 -3.11 0.64 -9.55
C ILE A 174 -2.32 -0.52 -8.95
N TYR A 175 -2.36 -0.66 -7.63
CA TYR A 175 -1.78 -1.79 -6.92
C TYR A 175 -2.74 -2.98 -6.98
N HIS A 176 -2.30 -4.12 -7.53
CA HIS A 176 -3.11 -5.34 -7.53
C HIS A 176 -2.76 -6.17 -6.30
N LEU A 177 -3.80 -6.51 -5.55
CA LEU A 177 -3.72 -7.16 -4.26
C LEU A 177 -4.47 -8.49 -4.28
N THR A 178 -4.00 -9.45 -3.50
CA THR A 178 -4.77 -10.64 -3.12
C THR A 178 -4.81 -10.77 -1.61
N ILE A 179 -5.98 -11.09 -1.07
CA ILE A 179 -6.19 -11.37 0.36
C ILE A 179 -6.07 -12.88 0.60
#